data_AF-A0A5W0AGC4-F1
#
_entry.id   AF-A0A5W0AGC4-F1
#
_cell.length_a   1.000
_cell.length_b   1.000
_cell.length_c   1.000
_cell.angle_alpha   90.00
_cell.angle_beta   90.00
_cell.angle_gamma   90.00
#
_symmetry.space_group_name_H-M   'P 1'
#
loop_
_entity.id
_entity.type
_entity.pdbx_description
1 polymer ?
#
loop_
_entity_poly.entity_id
_entity_poly.type
_entity_poly.pdbx_seq_one_letter_code
_entity_poly.pdbx_strand_id
1 'polypeptide(L)' 'MQDSPMKNKTDRTNSTRKIIRFEDGLLEQINELAGEGNFSSWVKDACREKLRNAGIEPKA' A
#
# COMPACT_ATOMS: atom_id res chain seq x y z
N MET A 1 -1.08 30.50 22.69
CA MET A 1 -2.46 30.20 22.28
C MET A 1 -2.44 29.87 20.80
N GLN A 2 -2.83 28.63 20.44
CA GLN A 2 -3.41 28.10 19.18
C GLN A 2 -3.02 28.71 17.81
N ASP A 3 -2.88 27.97 16.71
CA ASP A 3 -3.69 26.82 16.30
C ASP A 3 -3.02 26.05 15.15
N SER A 4 -2.99 24.72 15.29
CA SER A 4 -3.09 23.67 14.27
C SER A 4 -2.38 23.84 12.90
N PRO A 5 -1.45 22.95 12.50
CA PRO A 5 -1.18 22.78 11.08
C PRO A 5 -2.47 22.29 10.42
N MET A 6 -2.98 23.09 9.49
CA MET A 6 -4.10 22.77 8.61
C MET A 6 -3.94 21.32 8.12
N LYS A 7 -4.76 20.43 8.65
CA LYS A 7 -4.93 19.07 8.14
C LYS A 7 -5.41 19.20 6.71
N ASN A 8 -4.48 19.06 5.77
CA ASN A 8 -4.78 18.98 4.35
C ASN A 8 -5.88 17.91 4.18
N LYS A 9 -7.03 18.30 3.63
CA LYS A 9 -8.21 17.44 3.39
C LYS A 9 -7.96 16.26 2.43
N THR A 10 -6.70 16.02 2.06
CA THR A 10 -6.22 14.88 1.28
C THR A 10 -5.46 13.86 2.13
N ASP A 11 -5.39 14.05 3.45
CA ASP A 11 -5.05 12.99 4.38
C ASP A 11 -6.24 12.01 4.39
N ARG A 12 -6.18 10.98 3.55
CA ARG A 12 -7.08 9.83 3.68
C ARG A 12 -6.83 9.29 5.07
N THR A 13 -7.77 9.51 5.98
CA THR A 13 -7.69 9.37 7.44
C THR A 13 -7.34 7.97 7.98
N ASN A 14 -6.88 7.07 7.12
CA ASN A 14 -6.44 5.71 7.45
C ASN A 14 -5.29 5.18 6.56
N SER A 15 -4.62 6.02 5.75
CA SER A 15 -3.57 5.55 4.84
C SER A 15 -2.20 6.10 5.23
N THR A 16 -1.35 5.27 5.84
CA THR A 16 0.05 5.60 6.06
C THR A 16 0.86 5.34 4.80
N ARG A 17 1.52 6.37 4.23
CA ARG A 17 2.46 6.17 3.12
C ARG A 17 3.74 5.53 3.64
N LYS A 18 4.11 4.37 3.11
CA LYS A 18 5.41 3.73 3.33
C LYS A 18 6.17 3.70 2.00
N ILE A 19 7.43 4.15 2.02
CA ILE A 19 8.33 4.04 0.87
C ILE A 19 9.18 2.80 1.11
N ILE A 20 9.06 1.80 0.25
CA ILE A 20 9.82 0.55 0.31
C ILE A 20 10.56 0.36 -1.02
N ARG A 21 11.77 -0.21 -0.95
CA ARG A 21 12.57 -0.55 -2.15
C ARG A 21 12.30 -2.01 -2.50
N PHE A 22 12.00 -2.27 -3.76
CA PHE A 22 11.90 -3.61 -4.34
C PHE A 22 13.18 -3.90 -5.12
N GLU A 23 13.54 -5.18 -5.22
CA GLU A 23 14.57 -5.62 -6.16
C GLU A 23 14.06 -5.48 -7.60
N ASP A 24 14.92 -5.08 -8.54
CA ASP A 24 14.53 -4.80 -9.92
C ASP A 24 13.85 -6.01 -10.60
N GLY A 25 14.39 -7.22 -10.41
CA GLY A 25 13.80 -8.44 -10.98
C GLY A 25 12.45 -8.84 -10.36
N LEU A 26 12.17 -8.43 -9.12
CA LEU A 26 10.87 -8.63 -8.50
C LEU A 26 9.86 -7.59 -8.99
N LEU A 27 10.31 -6.33 -9.14
CA LEU A 27 9.47 -5.25 -9.67
C LEU A 27 9.05 -5.53 -11.12
N GLU A 28 9.95 -6.07 -11.94
CA GLU A 28 9.68 -6.45 -13.32
C GLU A 28 8.57 -7.52 -13.39
N GLN A 29 8.72 -8.63 -12.66
CA GLN A 29 7.71 -9.69 -12.60
C GLN A 29 6.34 -9.20 -12.09
N ILE A 30 6.33 -8.32 -11.08
CA ILE A 30 5.08 -7.74 -10.58
C ILE A 30 4.43 -6.85 -11.65
N ASN A 31 5.21 -6.03 -12.37
CA ASN A 31 4.67 -5.20 -13.45
C ASN A 31 4.16 -6.04 -14.62
N GLU A 32 4.83 -7.13 -14.98
CA GLU A 32 4.36 -8.07 -16.00
C GLU A 32 3.02 -8.72 -15.62
N LEU A 33 2.86 -9.13 -14.36
CA LEU A 33 1.63 -9.77 -13.88
C LEU A 33 0.49 -8.79 -13.58
N ALA A 34 0.79 -7.66 -12.94
CA ALA A 34 -0.22 -6.67 -12.53
C ALA A 34 -0.68 -5.80 -13.72
N GLY A 35 0.18 -5.59 -14.70
CA GLY A 35 0.00 -4.60 -15.75
C GLY A 35 0.32 -3.18 -15.27
N GLU A 36 0.62 -2.31 -16.24
CA GLU A 36 1.02 -0.93 -15.99
C GLU A 36 -0.05 -0.16 -15.19
N GLY A 37 0.35 0.48 -14.09
CA GLY A 37 -0.55 1.26 -13.22
C GLY A 37 -1.25 0.48 -12.09
N ASN A 38 -1.20 -0.86 -12.10
CA ASN A 38 -1.87 -1.69 -11.08
C ASN A 38 -0.96 -2.16 -9.94
N PHE A 39 0.34 -1.85 -9.99
CA PHE A 39 1.33 -2.24 -8.98
C PHE A 39 0.86 -1.99 -7.54
N SER A 40 0.32 -0.80 -7.28
CA SER A 40 -0.15 -0.40 -5.94
C SER A 40 -1.32 -1.26 -5.45
N SER A 41 -2.19 -1.70 -6.36
CA SER A 41 -3.32 -2.56 -6.02
C SER A 41 -2.84 -3.99 -5.78
N TRP A 42 -1.96 -4.48 -6.65
CA TRP A 42 -1.38 -5.81 -6.56
C TRP A 42 -0.62 -6.02 -5.24
N VAL A 43 0.25 -5.07 -4.86
CA VAL A 43 1.00 -5.15 -3.60
C VAL A 43 0.07 -5.12 -2.38
N LYS A 44 -1.00 -4.33 -2.42
CA LYS A 44 -2.00 -4.31 -1.33
C LYS A 44 -2.74 -5.64 -1.21
N ASP A 45 -3.08 -6.26 -2.34
CA ASP A 45 -3.76 -7.55 -2.34
C ASP A 45 -2.85 -8.66 -1.82
N ALA A 46 -1.61 -8.72 -2.28
CA ALA A 46 -0.59 -9.64 -1.78
C ALA A 46 -0.36 -9.48 -0.26
N CYS A 47 -0.37 -8.25 0.26
CA CYS A 47 -0.31 -8.01 1.70
C CYS A 47 -1.55 -8.54 2.44
N ARG A 48 -2.75 -8.38 1.88
CA ARG A 48 -4.00 -8.89 2.46
C ARG A 48 -4.03 -10.41 2.46
N GLU A 49 -3.60 -11.05 1.38
CA GLU A 49 -3.47 -12.50 1.30
C GLU A 49 -2.48 -13.05 2.33
N LYS A 50 -1.33 -12.39 2.50
CA LYS A 50 -0.35 -12.77 3.52
C LYS A 50 -0.90 -12.69 4.94
N LEU A 51 -1.73 -11.67 5.23
CA LEU A 51 -2.43 -11.56 6.52
C LEU A 51 -3.47 -12.69 6.70
N ARG A 52 -4.27 -12.97 5.67
CA ARG A 52 -5.25 -14.08 5.70
C ARG A 52 -4.58 -15.43 5.94
N ASN A 53 -3.45 -15.69 5.28
CA ASN A 53 -2.67 -16.91 5.47
C ASN A 53 -2.08 -17.03 6.88
N ALA A 54 -1.85 -15.90 7.55
CA ALA A 54 -1.44 -15.85 8.96
C ALA A 54 -2.64 -15.95 9.94
N GLY A 55 -3.87 -16.13 9.44
CA GLY A 55 -5.09 -16.16 10.26
C GLY A 55 -5.54 -14.79 10.76
N ILE A 56 -5.00 -13.71 10.19
CA ILE A 56 -5.33 -12.33 10.56
C ILE A 56 -6.28 -11.75 9.52
N GLU A 57 -7.48 -11.35 9.93
CA GLU A 57 -8.39 -10.65 9.02
C GLU A 57 -7.83 -9.26 8.67
N PRO A 58 -7.57 -8.97 7.38
CA PRO A 58 -7.06 -7.66 6.98
C PRO A 58 -8.12 -6.58 7.24
N LYS A 59 -7.76 -5.59 8.06
CA LYS A 59 -8.62 -4.43 8.33
C LYS A 59 -8.66 -3.51 7.10
N ALA A 60 -9.87 -3.15 6.69
CA ALA A 60 -10.14 -2.30 5.52
C ALA A 60 -9.94 -0.81 5.81
#